data_AF-A0AAX4HEB2-F1
#
_entry.id   AF-A0AAX4HEB2-F1
#
_cell.length_a   1.000
_cell.length_b   1.000
_cell.length_c   1.000
_cell.angle_alpha   90.00
_cell.angle_beta   90.00
_cell.angle_gamma   90.00
#
_symmetry.space_group_name_H-M   'P 1'
#
loop_
_entity.id
_entity.type
_entity.pdbx_description
1 polymer ?
#
loop_
_entity_poly.entity_id
_entity_poly.type
_entity_poly.pdbx_seq_one_letter_code
_entity_poly.pdbx_strand_id
1 'polypeptide(L)'
;MSELSALTVAQLKEALKEKGLSVDGKKADLVARLTEAQESTNELDEVEEEKAPQEEAKDDAPEAEVPAIAAEKAAEPEQAAAAEPAAETEKEEKPEKKVLTPEERKQMAVDLLTKKIKRAEKFGDEAAATAAKKDLARVEKFGVDPSTALAKEIGALNRDVNTELSNKKFRRGNGKGKGKGKGKVSKNEA
;
A
#
# COMPACT_ATOMS: atom_id res chain seq x y z
N MET A 1 -20.94 21.48 11.04
CA MET A 1 -20.37 20.38 10.23
C MET A 1 -20.30 19.16 11.14
N SER A 2 -21.12 18.15 10.91
CA SER A 2 -21.22 16.97 11.78
C SER A 2 -19.91 16.18 11.77
N GLU A 3 -19.45 15.73 12.94
CA GLU A 3 -18.16 15.04 13.13
C GLU A 3 -18.05 13.75 12.28
N LEU A 4 -19.17 13.09 12.02
CA LEU A 4 -19.27 11.91 11.16
C LEU A 4 -18.83 12.14 9.71
N SER A 5 -18.91 13.38 9.20
CA SER A 5 -18.47 13.70 7.83
C SER A 5 -16.95 13.60 7.65
N ALA A 6 -16.18 13.73 8.73
CA ALA A 6 -14.72 13.60 8.73
C ALA A 6 -14.24 12.14 8.68
N LEU A 7 -15.09 11.18 9.05
CA LEU A 7 -14.74 9.75 9.05
C LEU A 7 -14.68 9.16 7.64
N THR A 8 -13.90 8.09 7.49
CA THR A 8 -13.84 7.35 6.23
C THR A 8 -15.07 6.47 6.06
N VAL A 9 -15.38 6.06 4.82
CA VAL A 9 -16.50 5.15 4.54
C VAL A 9 -16.37 3.82 5.28
N ALA A 10 -15.14 3.34 5.50
CA ALA A 10 -14.90 2.11 6.26
C ALA A 10 -15.37 2.26 7.72
N GLN A 11 -14.92 3.34 8.39
CA GLN A 11 -15.30 3.66 9.78
C GLN A 11 -16.81 3.91 9.92
N LEU A 12 -17.42 4.58 8.94
CA LEU A 12 -18.87 4.80 8.92
C LEU A 12 -19.65 3.47 8.78
N LYS A 13 -19.15 2.54 7.97
CA LYS A 13 -19.76 1.21 7.84
C LYS A 13 -19.57 0.36 9.08
N GLU A 14 -18.42 0.44 9.73
CA GLU A 14 -18.17 -0.24 11.02
C GLU A 14 -19.14 0.25 12.09
N ALA A 15 -19.29 1.57 12.25
CA ALA A 15 -20.26 2.16 13.18
C ALA A 15 -21.73 1.79 12.85
N LEU A 16 -22.08 1.65 11.57
CA LEU A 16 -23.42 1.18 11.17
C LEU A 16 -23.63 -0.30 11.49
N LYS A 17 -22.60 -1.15 11.31
CA LYS A 17 -22.68 -2.59 11.68
C LYS A 17 -22.84 -2.78 13.18
N GLU A 18 -22.10 -2.02 13.98
CA GLU A 18 -22.20 -2.05 15.45
C GLU A 18 -23.62 -1.69 15.91
N LYS A 19 -24.28 -0.77 15.20
CA LYS A 19 -25.68 -0.38 15.46
C LYS A 19 -26.72 -1.27 14.76
N GLY A 20 -26.31 -2.32 14.04
CA GLY A 20 -27.21 -3.21 13.30
C GLY A 20 -27.93 -2.54 12.12
N LEU A 21 -27.44 -1.41 11.62
CA LEU A 21 -28.03 -0.65 10.53
C LEU A 21 -27.43 -1.04 9.18
N SER A 22 -28.18 -0.81 8.10
CA SER A 22 -27.69 -1.10 6.74
C SER A 22 -26.43 -0.29 6.39
N VAL A 23 -25.43 -0.97 5.82
CA VAL A 23 -24.13 -0.43 5.41
C VAL A 23 -24.06 -0.01 3.94
N ASP A 24 -25.20 -0.02 3.26
CA ASP A 24 -25.30 0.25 1.83
C ASP A 24 -25.67 1.71 1.56
N GLY A 25 -25.05 2.29 0.54
CA GLY A 25 -25.26 3.68 0.13
C GLY A 25 -23.97 4.47 -0.10
N LYS A 26 -24.13 5.74 -0.52
CA LYS A 26 -23.01 6.69 -0.65
C LYS A 26 -22.58 7.20 0.72
N LYS A 27 -21.40 7.81 0.82
CA LYS A 27 -20.89 8.35 2.09
C LYS A 27 -21.88 9.30 2.78
N ALA A 28 -22.60 10.13 2.01
CA ALA A 28 -23.61 11.02 2.54
C ALA A 28 -24.77 10.25 3.21
N ASP A 29 -25.25 9.20 2.58
CA ASP A 29 -26.36 8.36 3.08
C ASP A 29 -25.95 7.60 4.36
N LEU A 30 -24.70 7.12 4.42
CA LEU A 30 -24.17 6.46 5.61
C LEU A 30 -24.03 7.44 6.79
N VAL A 31 -23.62 8.68 6.53
CA VAL A 31 -23.56 9.73 7.54
C VAL A 31 -24.97 10.09 8.02
N ALA A 32 -25.92 10.30 7.10
CA ALA A 32 -27.31 10.63 7.44
C ALA A 32 -27.96 9.53 8.31
N ARG A 33 -27.76 8.26 7.96
CA ARG A 33 -28.29 7.12 8.72
C ARG A 33 -27.66 7.02 10.12
N LEU A 34 -26.37 7.35 10.27
CA LEU A 34 -25.72 7.41 11.57
C LEU A 34 -26.17 8.62 12.40
N THR A 35 -26.40 9.79 11.78
CA THR A 35 -26.91 10.97 12.49
C THR A 35 -28.33 10.74 12.97
N GLU A 36 -29.21 10.22 12.11
CA GLU A 36 -30.60 9.89 12.49
C GLU A 36 -30.64 8.85 13.61
N ALA A 37 -29.76 7.85 13.56
CA ALA A 37 -29.66 6.85 14.63
C ALA A 37 -29.07 7.40 15.94
N GLN A 38 -28.22 8.43 15.89
CA GLN A 38 -27.71 9.13 17.07
C GLN A 38 -28.76 10.06 17.68
N GLU A 39 -29.52 10.76 16.83
CA GLU A 39 -30.60 11.64 17.25
C GLU A 39 -31.75 10.81 17.86
N SER A 40 -32.14 9.71 17.23
CA SER A 40 -33.20 8.84 17.75
C SER A 40 -32.82 8.11 19.05
N THR A 41 -31.55 7.72 19.23
CA THR A 41 -31.09 7.17 20.51
C THR A 41 -31.04 8.23 21.61
N ASN A 42 -30.71 9.48 21.27
CA ASN A 42 -30.66 10.58 22.23
C ASN A 42 -32.06 11.11 22.62
N GLU A 43 -33.08 10.90 21.78
CA GLU A 43 -34.49 11.23 22.07
C GLU A 43 -35.24 10.12 22.84
N LEU A 44 -34.70 8.89 22.90
CA LEU A 44 -35.33 7.75 23.59
C LEU A 44 -34.87 7.55 25.04
N ASP A 45 -33.91 8.33 25.54
CA ASP A 45 -33.37 8.23 26.91
C ASP A 45 -34.18 9.03 27.97
N GLU A 46 -35.41 9.46 27.64
CA GLU A 46 -36.32 10.12 28.60
C GLU A 46 -37.53 9.26 29.03
N VAL A 47 -37.61 7.98 28.63
CA VAL A 47 -38.68 7.08 29.12
C VAL A 47 -38.20 5.62 29.29
N GLU A 48 -38.25 5.16 30.55
CA GLU A 48 -38.43 3.78 31.03
C GLU A 48 -37.30 2.72 30.93
N GLU A 49 -36.66 2.53 32.09
CA GLU A 49 -36.53 1.28 32.88
C GLU A 49 -36.87 -0.11 32.29
N GLU A 50 -36.07 -1.08 32.78
CA GLU A 50 -36.27 -2.53 32.87
C GLU A 50 -36.19 -3.40 31.59
N LYS A 51 -35.13 -4.22 31.50
CA LYS A 51 -35.17 -5.63 31.97
C LYS A 51 -33.99 -6.47 31.41
N ALA A 52 -33.14 -6.96 32.31
CA ALA A 52 -32.18 -8.05 32.09
C ALA A 52 -32.88 -9.42 32.27
N PRO A 53 -32.20 -10.60 32.33
CA PRO A 53 -31.16 -11.24 31.51
C PRO A 53 -31.53 -12.72 31.14
N GLN A 54 -30.75 -13.40 30.28
CA GLN A 54 -30.64 -14.88 30.12
C GLN A 54 -29.49 -15.15 29.12
N GLU A 55 -28.30 -15.66 29.44
CA GLU A 55 -27.80 -16.94 30.01
C GLU A 55 -27.78 -18.15 29.04
N GLU A 56 -26.60 -18.81 29.02
CA GLU A 56 -26.23 -20.17 28.55
C GLU A 56 -26.19 -20.47 27.02
N ALA A 57 -25.01 -20.64 26.39
CA ALA A 57 -24.04 -21.75 26.45
C ALA A 57 -24.48 -23.03 25.69
N LYS A 58 -23.70 -23.38 24.65
CA LYS A 58 -23.44 -24.71 24.05
C LYS A 58 -22.46 -24.51 22.88
N ASP A 59 -21.15 -24.69 23.04
CA ASP A 59 -20.39 -25.96 23.10
C ASP A 59 -20.37 -26.67 21.73
N ASP A 60 -19.23 -26.59 21.02
CA ASP A 60 -18.70 -27.66 20.17
C ASP A 60 -17.28 -27.27 19.66
N ALA A 61 -16.24 -27.76 20.34
CA ALA A 61 -14.87 -27.72 19.85
C ALA A 61 -14.12 -28.97 20.31
N PRO A 62 -13.97 -29.98 19.45
CA PRO A 62 -12.94 -30.98 19.59
C PRO A 62 -11.74 -30.68 18.69
N GLU A 63 -10.57 -30.72 19.33
CA GLU A 63 -9.47 -31.61 18.93
C GLU A 63 -8.46 -31.08 17.90
N ALA A 64 -7.44 -30.44 18.47
CA ALA A 64 -6.10 -30.48 17.95
C ALA A 64 -5.45 -31.81 18.36
N GLU A 65 -5.18 -32.70 17.41
CA GLU A 65 -4.09 -33.67 17.52
C GLU A 65 -3.36 -33.84 16.18
N VAL A 66 -2.05 -33.85 16.31
CA VAL A 66 -1.00 -33.94 15.30
C VAL A 66 -0.91 -35.37 14.72
N PRO A 67 -0.41 -35.56 13.49
CA PRO A 67 0.98 -36.01 13.41
C PRO A 67 1.73 -35.49 12.18
N ALA A 68 2.82 -34.75 12.42
CA ALA A 68 3.84 -34.47 11.42
C ALA A 68 4.82 -35.64 11.34
N ILE A 69 5.02 -36.08 10.11
CA ILE A 69 5.68 -37.31 9.69
C ILE A 69 7.20 -37.24 9.90
N ALA A 70 7.73 -38.44 10.15
CA ALA A 70 9.07 -38.78 10.56
C ALA A 70 10.18 -38.33 9.62
N ALA A 71 11.33 -38.11 10.26
CA ALA A 71 12.64 -38.00 9.68
C ALA A 71 13.09 -39.32 9.04
N GLU A 72 13.66 -39.24 7.84
CA GLU A 72 14.61 -40.25 7.36
C GLU A 72 15.74 -39.55 6.61
N LYS A 73 16.96 -39.86 7.06
CA LYS A 73 18.23 -39.33 6.59
C LYS A 73 19.06 -40.51 6.09
N ALA A 74 19.73 -40.27 4.96
CA ALA A 74 20.93 -40.94 4.45
C ALA A 74 20.78 -42.36 3.85
N ALA A 75 21.12 -42.50 2.57
CA ALA A 75 22.42 -43.04 2.14
C ALA A 75 22.63 -42.91 0.62
N GLU A 76 23.90 -42.68 0.29
CA GLU A 76 24.59 -42.59 -1.00
C GLU A 76 24.55 -43.90 -1.82
N PRO A 77 24.88 -43.88 -3.13
CA PRO A 77 26.30 -43.99 -3.51
C PRO A 77 26.78 -43.16 -4.72
N GLU A 78 28.02 -42.65 -4.59
CA GLU A 78 29.17 -42.76 -5.51
C GLU A 78 28.95 -43.60 -6.81
N GLN A 79 29.52 -43.33 -7.99
CA GLN A 79 30.83 -42.73 -8.33
C GLN A 79 30.94 -42.51 -9.86
N ALA A 80 31.75 -41.50 -10.23
CA ALA A 80 32.73 -41.47 -11.33
C ALA A 80 32.30 -41.59 -12.82
N ALA A 81 32.47 -40.48 -13.55
CA ALA A 81 33.30 -40.44 -14.77
C ALA A 81 33.85 -39.02 -14.96
N ALA A 82 35.18 -38.91 -14.86
CA ALA A 82 35.97 -37.70 -15.08
C ALA A 82 36.29 -37.49 -16.57
N ALA A 83 36.34 -36.22 -17.01
CA ALA A 83 37.34 -35.67 -17.93
C ALA A 83 37.12 -34.16 -18.15
N GLU A 84 37.89 -33.35 -17.44
CA GLU A 84 38.28 -31.95 -17.73
C GLU A 84 39.41 -31.92 -18.81
N PRO A 85 40.07 -30.78 -19.14
CA PRO A 85 39.61 -29.44 -19.57
C PRO A 85 40.44 -28.88 -20.78
N ALA A 86 40.02 -27.74 -21.37
CA ALA A 86 40.82 -26.71 -22.10
C ALA A 86 39.91 -25.94 -23.10
N ALA A 87 39.95 -24.63 -23.32
CA ALA A 87 40.72 -23.53 -22.74
C ALA A 87 39.99 -22.20 -23.05
N GLU A 88 40.07 -21.32 -22.05
CA GLU A 88 40.03 -19.86 -22.00
C GLU A 88 39.93 -19.03 -23.29
N THR A 89 39.06 -18.02 -23.23
CA THR A 89 39.42 -16.64 -23.59
C THR A 89 38.85 -15.69 -22.55
N GLU A 90 39.68 -15.36 -21.56
CA GLU A 90 39.50 -14.21 -20.68
C GLU A 90 40.01 -12.93 -21.36
N LYS A 91 39.25 -11.82 -21.20
CA LYS A 91 39.82 -10.48 -20.99
C LYS A 91 38.80 -9.53 -20.32
N GLU A 92 38.99 -9.41 -19.01
CA GLU A 92 38.79 -8.32 -18.02
C GLU A 92 38.19 -6.95 -18.44
N GLU A 93 37.25 -6.40 -17.63
CA GLU A 93 37.54 -5.41 -16.55
C GLU A 93 36.27 -4.87 -15.80
N LYS A 94 36.28 -4.96 -14.45
CA LYS A 94 35.81 -4.06 -13.33
C LYS A 94 34.46 -3.27 -13.37
N PRO A 95 33.85 -2.92 -12.21
CA PRO A 95 33.85 -3.53 -10.87
C PRO A 95 32.43 -3.79 -10.30
N GLU A 96 32.34 -4.70 -9.34
CA GLU A 96 31.13 -5.13 -8.62
C GLU A 96 30.48 -3.97 -7.85
N LYS A 97 29.43 -3.37 -8.43
CA LYS A 97 28.35 -2.80 -7.61
C LYS A 97 27.43 -3.96 -7.27
N LYS A 98 26.99 -4.07 -6.01
CA LYS A 98 25.92 -5.00 -5.60
C LYS A 98 24.61 -4.58 -6.24
N VAL A 99 24.51 -4.81 -7.54
CA VAL A 99 23.28 -4.70 -8.30
C VAL A 99 22.42 -5.87 -7.82
N LEU A 100 21.18 -5.61 -7.36
CA LEU A 100 20.20 -6.66 -7.01
C LEU A 100 20.33 -7.80 -8.02
N THR A 101 20.45 -9.04 -7.56
CA THR A 101 20.66 -10.16 -8.48
C THR A 101 19.48 -10.20 -9.48
N PRO A 102 19.68 -10.63 -10.73
CA PRO A 102 18.61 -10.63 -11.73
C PRO A 102 17.38 -11.43 -11.27
N GLU A 103 17.57 -12.41 -10.40
CA GLU A 103 16.51 -13.20 -9.80
C GLU A 103 15.74 -12.43 -8.72
N GLU A 104 16.45 -11.74 -7.82
CA GLU A 104 15.82 -10.86 -6.82
C GLU A 104 14.97 -9.77 -7.48
N ARG A 105 15.44 -9.21 -8.60
CA ARG A 105 14.66 -8.20 -9.36
C ARG A 105 13.38 -8.78 -9.95
N LYS A 106 13.45 -10.00 -10.49
CA LYS A 106 12.28 -10.71 -11.02
C LYS A 106 11.26 -10.92 -9.92
N GLN A 107 11.67 -11.43 -8.76
CA GLN A 107 10.78 -11.68 -7.63
C GLN A 107 10.11 -10.39 -7.14
N MET A 108 10.88 -9.33 -6.92
CA MET A 108 10.35 -8.02 -6.50
C MET A 108 9.35 -7.43 -7.50
N ALA A 109 9.61 -7.59 -8.80
CA ALA A 109 8.68 -7.13 -9.82
C ALA A 109 7.40 -7.98 -9.88
N VAL A 110 7.51 -9.30 -9.77
CA VAL A 110 6.35 -10.20 -9.70
C VAL A 110 5.49 -9.84 -8.49
N ASP A 111 6.09 -9.61 -7.33
CA ASP A 111 5.38 -9.21 -6.12
C ASP A 111 4.68 -7.86 -6.24
N LEU A 112 5.31 -6.86 -6.87
CA LEU A 112 4.66 -5.58 -7.14
C LEU A 112 3.52 -5.71 -8.14
N LEU A 113 3.73 -6.45 -9.23
CA LEU A 113 2.72 -6.63 -10.27
C LEU A 113 1.51 -7.41 -9.77
N THR A 114 1.71 -8.47 -8.97
CA THR A 114 0.61 -9.20 -8.34
C THR A 114 -0.21 -8.32 -7.39
N LYS A 115 0.46 -7.46 -6.59
CA LYS A 115 -0.23 -6.47 -5.74
C LYS A 115 -1.01 -5.45 -6.57
N LYS A 116 -0.43 -4.95 -7.67
CA LYS A 116 -1.11 -4.02 -8.59
C LYS A 116 -2.33 -4.68 -9.23
N ILE A 117 -2.25 -5.95 -9.65
CA ILE A 117 -3.37 -6.71 -10.19
C ILE A 117 -4.49 -6.84 -9.15
N LYS A 118 -4.17 -7.36 -7.94
CA LYS A 118 -5.16 -7.52 -6.86
C LYS A 118 -5.84 -6.20 -6.50
N ARG A 119 -5.09 -5.10 -6.46
CA ARG A 119 -5.66 -3.77 -6.22
C ARG A 119 -6.55 -3.36 -7.39
N ALA A 120 -6.04 -3.38 -8.62
CA ALA A 120 -6.79 -2.97 -9.79
C ALA A 120 -8.12 -3.76 -9.93
N GLU A 121 -8.08 -5.08 -9.70
CA GLU A 121 -9.28 -5.93 -9.68
C GLU A 121 -10.23 -5.56 -8.54
N LYS A 122 -9.71 -5.33 -7.33
CA LYS A 122 -10.51 -4.92 -6.17
C LYS A 122 -11.19 -3.55 -6.35
N PHE A 123 -10.55 -2.64 -7.10
CA PHE A 123 -11.04 -1.28 -7.32
C PHE A 123 -11.74 -1.09 -8.68
N GLY A 124 -11.82 -2.14 -9.52
CA GLY A 124 -12.49 -2.10 -10.83
C GLY A 124 -11.72 -1.33 -11.91
N ASP A 125 -10.39 -1.19 -11.78
CA ASP A 125 -9.54 -0.55 -12.79
C ASP A 125 -9.01 -1.60 -13.79
N GLU A 126 -9.85 -1.94 -14.77
CA GLU A 126 -9.55 -2.97 -15.76
C GLU A 126 -8.34 -2.62 -16.65
N ALA A 127 -8.15 -1.32 -16.94
CA ALA A 127 -7.02 -0.84 -17.73
C ALA A 127 -5.70 -1.10 -16.99
N ALA A 128 -5.64 -0.77 -15.69
CA ALA A 128 -4.46 -1.05 -14.87
C ALA A 128 -4.24 -2.55 -14.67
N ALA A 129 -5.30 -3.34 -14.49
CA ALA A 129 -5.20 -4.80 -14.32
C ALA A 129 -4.64 -5.48 -15.58
N THR A 130 -5.12 -5.12 -16.76
CA THR A 130 -4.64 -5.70 -18.03
C THR A 130 -3.20 -5.29 -18.35
N ALA A 131 -2.81 -4.04 -18.07
CA ALA A 131 -1.42 -3.60 -18.20
C ALA A 131 -0.48 -4.39 -17.28
N ALA A 132 -0.83 -4.52 -16.00
CA ALA A 132 -0.03 -5.27 -15.03
C ALA A 132 0.07 -6.77 -15.35
N LYS A 133 -1.01 -7.38 -15.89
CA LYS A 133 -1.00 -8.78 -16.37
C LYS A 133 -0.03 -8.98 -17.55
N LYS A 134 0.02 -8.03 -18.49
CA LYS A 134 0.96 -8.08 -19.62
C LYS A 134 2.40 -7.92 -19.17
N ASP A 135 2.65 -7.00 -18.24
CA ASP A 135 3.97 -6.79 -17.68
C ASP A 135 4.45 -8.01 -16.90
N LEU A 136 3.56 -8.67 -16.14
CA LEU A 136 3.86 -9.92 -15.43
C LEU A 136 4.32 -11.00 -16.42
N ALA A 137 3.58 -11.21 -17.50
CA ALA A 137 3.96 -12.18 -18.53
C ALA A 137 5.29 -11.85 -19.23
N ARG A 138 5.63 -10.57 -19.41
CA ARG A 138 6.93 -10.15 -19.93
C ARG A 138 8.04 -10.46 -18.92
N VAL A 139 7.83 -10.14 -17.65
CA VAL A 139 8.80 -10.35 -16.57
C VAL A 139 9.07 -11.83 -16.32
N GLU A 140 8.06 -12.69 -16.43
CA GLU A 140 8.25 -14.15 -16.33
C GLU A 140 9.12 -14.68 -17.48
N LYS A 141 8.89 -14.21 -18.70
CA LYS A 141 9.62 -14.68 -19.89
C LYS A 141 11.04 -14.12 -19.98
N PHE A 142 11.20 -12.83 -19.76
CA PHE A 142 12.43 -12.10 -20.08
C PHE A 142 13.09 -11.45 -18.85
N GLY A 143 12.39 -11.37 -17.72
CA GLY A 143 12.83 -10.64 -16.54
C GLY A 143 12.54 -9.14 -16.61
N VAL A 144 13.17 -8.40 -15.70
CA VAL A 144 12.99 -6.94 -15.56
C VAL A 144 14.17 -6.23 -16.21
N ASP A 145 13.90 -5.51 -17.28
CA ASP A 145 14.91 -4.68 -17.94
C ASP A 145 15.23 -3.44 -17.09
N PRO A 146 16.52 -3.17 -16.78
CA PRO A 146 16.93 -2.05 -15.93
C PRO A 146 16.42 -0.68 -16.40
N SER A 147 16.27 -0.45 -17.70
CA SER A 147 15.86 0.85 -18.25
C SER A 147 14.36 1.17 -18.07
N THR A 148 13.56 0.15 -17.75
CA THR A 148 12.10 0.26 -17.69
C THR A 148 11.61 1.02 -16.46
N ALA A 149 10.37 1.53 -16.55
CA ALA A 149 9.69 2.12 -15.39
C ALA A 149 9.56 1.12 -14.23
N LEU A 150 9.32 -0.17 -14.52
CA LEU A 150 9.24 -1.22 -13.51
C LEU A 150 10.55 -1.38 -12.72
N ALA A 151 11.71 -1.33 -13.39
CA ALA A 151 13.00 -1.37 -12.72
C ALA A 151 13.23 -0.18 -11.76
N LYS A 152 12.76 1.01 -12.14
CA LYS A 152 12.81 2.21 -11.28
C LYS A 152 11.90 2.07 -10.06
N GLU A 153 10.74 1.42 -10.23
CA GLU A 153 9.79 1.18 -9.14
C GLU A 153 10.30 0.14 -8.12
N ILE A 154 10.93 -0.94 -8.56
CA ILE A 154 11.54 -1.94 -7.66
C ILE A 154 12.85 -1.47 -7.01
N GLY A 155 13.36 -0.29 -7.38
CA GLY A 155 14.62 0.24 -6.89
C GLY A 155 15.86 -0.45 -7.47
N ALA A 156 15.72 -1.15 -8.60
CA ALA A 156 16.83 -1.81 -9.30
C ALA A 156 17.76 -0.83 -10.05
N LEU A 157 17.32 0.40 -10.26
CA LEU A 157 18.16 1.53 -10.57
C LEU A 157 18.21 2.43 -9.33
N ASN A 158 19.43 2.72 -8.85
CA ASN A 158 19.70 3.60 -7.72
C ASN A 158 18.69 4.75 -7.63
N ARG A 159 17.81 4.68 -6.62
CA ARG A 159 16.77 5.68 -6.33
C ARG A 159 17.37 6.94 -5.68
N ASP A 160 18.58 7.30 -6.05
CA ASP A 160 19.29 8.47 -5.52
C ASP A 160 18.89 9.76 -6.22
N VAL A 161 18.04 9.70 -7.25
CA VAL A 161 17.58 10.88 -8.02
C VAL A 161 16.26 11.49 -7.54
N ASN A 162 15.63 10.99 -6.48
CA ASN A 162 14.37 11.60 -5.98
C ASN A 162 14.10 11.50 -4.47
N THR A 163 15.12 11.21 -3.66
CA THR A 163 15.03 11.31 -2.19
C THR A 163 15.42 12.71 -1.68
N GLU A 164 16.18 13.49 -2.46
CA GLU A 164 16.57 14.86 -2.08
C GLU A 164 15.60 15.96 -2.53
N LEU A 165 14.76 15.70 -3.55
CA LEU A 165 13.82 16.70 -4.09
C LEU A 165 12.50 16.79 -3.32
N SER A 166 12.19 15.85 -2.43
CA SER A 166 10.91 15.82 -1.69
C SER A 166 10.96 16.43 -0.29
N ASN A 167 12.13 16.86 0.19
CA ASN A 167 12.29 17.56 1.48
C ASN A 167 12.81 18.99 1.37
N LYS A 168 12.86 19.58 0.16
CA LYS A 168 13.05 21.03 0.04
C LYS A 168 11.74 21.71 0.39
N LYS A 169 11.53 21.97 1.70
CA LYS A 169 10.54 22.93 2.18
C LYS A 169 10.69 24.20 1.36
N PHE A 170 9.79 24.42 0.40
CA PHE A 170 9.58 25.73 -0.19
C PHE A 170 9.15 26.63 0.96
N ARG A 171 10.12 27.28 1.63
CA ARG A 171 9.85 28.47 2.42
C ARG A 171 9.36 29.50 1.42
N ARG A 172 8.03 29.53 1.20
CA ARG A 172 7.36 30.69 0.61
C ARG A 172 7.69 31.86 1.53
N GLY A 173 8.77 32.56 1.21
CA GLY A 173 9.12 33.81 1.83
C GLY A 173 7.94 34.73 1.62
N ASN A 174 7.18 34.95 2.68
CA ASN A 174 6.18 35.98 2.75
C ASN A 174 6.94 37.31 2.76
N GLY A 175 7.42 37.73 1.58
CA GLY A 175 8.03 39.01 1.29
C GLY A 175 6.95 40.08 1.39
N LYS A 176 6.51 40.32 2.62
CA LYS A 176 5.65 41.44 2.99
C LYS A 176 6.49 42.70 2.83
N GLY A 177 6.56 43.20 1.60
CA GLY A 177 7.17 44.47 1.24
C GLY A 177 6.45 45.61 1.96
N LYS A 178 6.82 45.84 3.23
CA LYS A 178 6.53 47.07 3.97
C LYS A 178 7.43 48.18 3.40
N GLY A 179 7.05 48.72 2.25
CA GLY A 179 7.52 50.02 1.76
C GLY A 179 6.63 51.13 2.31
N LYS A 180 6.68 51.41 3.63
CA LYS A 180 6.09 52.63 4.19
C LYS A 180 7.04 53.80 3.87
N GLY A 181 6.45 54.91 3.42
CA GLY A 181 7.10 55.93 2.61
C GLY A 181 8.16 56.81 3.28
N LYS A 182 8.86 57.58 2.44
CA LYS A 182 9.40 58.89 2.77
C LYS A 182 9.31 59.84 1.57
N GLY A 183 8.47 60.85 1.73
CA GLY A 183 8.51 62.22 1.22
C GLY A 183 9.10 62.52 -0.16
N LYS A 184 8.26 63.11 -1.02
CA LYS A 184 8.61 64.30 -1.83
C LYS A 184 7.30 65.02 -2.22
N VAL A 185 6.84 65.92 -1.36
CA VAL A 185 6.06 67.07 -1.82
C VAL A 185 7.10 68.07 -2.33
N SER A 186 7.38 68.07 -3.63
CA SER A 186 8.11 69.17 -4.26
C SER A 186 7.09 70.18 -4.76
N LYS A 187 6.88 71.19 -3.93
CA LYS A 187 6.40 72.50 -4.31
C LYS A 187 7.32 73.04 -5.41
N ASN A 188 6.77 73.45 -6.55
CA ASN A 188 7.35 74.47 -7.42
C ASN A 188 6.21 75.14 -8.21
N GLU A 189 5.97 76.41 -7.86
CA GLU A 189 5.31 77.42 -8.69
C GLU A 189 6.23 77.77 -9.87
N ALA A 190 5.64 77.88 -11.06
CA ALA A 190 5.90 78.90 -12.09
C ALA A 190 4.85 78.72 -13.20
#